data_AF-A0A2M6NR60-F1
#
_entry.id   AF-A0A2M6NR60-F1
#
_cell.length_a   1.000
_cell.length_b   1.000
_cell.length_c   1.000
_cell.angle_alpha   90.00
_cell.angle_beta   90.00
_cell.angle_gamma   90.00
#
_symmetry.space_group_name_H-M   'P 1'
#
loop_
_entity.id
_entity.type
_entity.pdbx_description
1 polymer ?
#
loop_
_entity_poly.entity_id
_entity_poly.type
_entity_poly.pdbx_seq_one_letter_code
_entity_poly.pdbx_strand_id
1 'polypeptide(L)'
;MAKKIKKFAFPGIVLIASFYLSIVFTIGAVIGYLGTAFFFRRKIKKTGMVKGIDLPFGKRRIHLHHWILGGLGMFFIFFFSSLSFFWLGLFGGLAFHDLYTDKKWYRIVYKNPASK
;
A
#
# COMPACT_ATOMS: atom_id res chain seq x y z
N MET A 1 1.45 47.42 2.70
CA MET A 1 0.41 46.41 3.00
C MET A 1 0.55 45.12 2.19
N ALA A 2 0.68 45.19 0.86
CA ALA A 2 0.78 44.01 -0.03
C ALA A 2 1.89 43.00 0.32
N LYS A 3 3.08 43.45 0.76
CA LYS A 3 4.18 42.56 1.18
C LYS A 3 3.84 41.71 2.41
N LYS A 4 3.09 42.25 3.40
CA LYS A 4 2.67 41.49 4.60
C LYS A 4 1.59 40.47 4.25
N ILE A 5 0.66 40.82 3.36
CA ILE A 5 -0.40 39.91 2.88
C ILE A 5 0.22 38.71 2.16
N LYS A 6 1.20 38.92 1.26
CA LYS A 6 1.93 37.81 0.62
C LYS A 6 2.70 36.93 1.62
N LYS A 7 3.25 37.52 2.69
CA LYS A 7 4.03 36.81 3.72
C LYS A 7 3.19 35.87 4.59
N PHE A 8 1.89 36.13 4.74
CA PHE A 8 0.95 35.29 5.50
C PHE A 8 0.06 34.40 4.61
N ALA A 9 -0.32 34.88 3.42
CA ALA A 9 -1.09 34.08 2.47
C ALA A 9 -0.28 32.87 1.98
N PHE A 10 1.03 33.01 1.76
CA PHE A 10 1.86 31.92 1.26
C PHE A 10 1.98 30.74 2.24
N PRO A 11 2.32 30.93 3.54
CA PRO A 11 2.28 29.84 4.51
C PRO A 11 0.89 29.26 4.71
N GLY A 12 -0.15 30.10 4.75
CA GLY A 12 -1.53 29.64 4.95
C GLY A 12 -2.02 28.73 3.84
N ILE A 13 -1.76 29.08 2.57
CA ILE A 13 -2.12 28.27 1.41
C ILE A 13 -1.35 26.94 1.43
N VAL A 14 -0.06 26.97 1.73
CA VAL A 14 0.76 25.74 1.84
C VAL A 14 0.19 24.82 2.93
N LEU A 15 -0.23 25.38 4.07
CA LEU A 15 -0.78 24.61 5.18
C LEU A 15 -2.12 23.96 4.82
N ILE A 16 -3.03 24.71 4.18
CA ILE A 16 -4.32 24.19 3.69
C ILE A 16 -4.10 23.10 2.63
N ALA A 17 -3.22 23.33 1.67
CA ALA A 17 -2.88 22.34 0.64
C ALA A 17 -2.30 21.07 1.28
N SER A 18 -1.37 21.21 2.23
CA SER A 18 -0.76 20.08 2.92
C SER A 18 -1.81 19.26 3.69
N PHE A 19 -2.70 19.95 4.41
CA PHE A 19 -3.77 19.30 5.16
C PHE A 19 -4.76 18.56 4.25
N TYR A 20 -5.15 19.19 3.13
CA TYR A 20 -5.99 18.55 2.12
C TYR A 20 -5.33 17.27 1.57
N LEU A 21 -4.06 17.35 1.16
CA LEU A 21 -3.32 16.19 0.65
C LEU A 21 -3.19 15.08 1.71
N SER A 22 -2.93 15.43 2.97
CA SER A 22 -2.88 14.47 4.07
C SER A 22 -4.22 13.76 4.30
N ILE A 23 -5.35 14.47 4.22
CA ILE A 23 -6.68 13.86 4.34
C ILE A 23 -6.93 12.89 3.19
N VAL A 24 -6.68 13.32 1.95
CA VAL A 24 -6.92 12.48 0.75
C VAL A 24 -6.06 11.22 0.80
N PHE A 25 -4.79 11.35 1.18
CA PHE A 25 -3.91 10.21 1.39
C PHE A 25 -4.41 9.29 2.50
N THR A 26 -4.80 9.86 3.66
CA THR A 26 -5.25 9.09 4.82
C THR A 26 -6.53 8.31 4.51
N ILE A 27 -7.50 8.91 3.81
CA ILE A 27 -8.71 8.22 3.37
C ILE A 27 -8.35 7.04 2.48
N GLY A 28 -7.47 7.25 1.49
CA GLY A 28 -6.96 6.15 0.66
C GLY A 28 -6.31 5.05 1.50
N ALA A 29 -5.41 5.41 2.42
CA ALA A 29 -4.69 4.46 3.27
C ALA A 29 -5.61 3.65 4.17
N VAL A 30 -6.62 4.28 4.79
CA VAL A 30 -7.62 3.59 5.61
C VAL A 30 -8.42 2.61 4.76
N ILE A 31 -8.87 3.01 3.56
CA ILE A 31 -9.59 2.12 2.64
C ILE A 31 -8.72 0.95 2.23
N GLY A 32 -7.46 1.18 1.83
CA GLY A 32 -6.53 0.14 1.44
C GLY A 32 -6.23 -0.85 2.57
N TYR A 33 -5.97 -0.34 3.77
CA TYR A 33 -5.68 -1.14 4.95
C TYR A 33 -6.89 -2.00 5.37
N LEU A 34 -8.06 -1.37 5.53
CA LEU A 34 -9.28 -2.08 5.95
C LEU A 34 -9.79 -3.03 4.86
N GLY A 35 -9.68 -2.64 3.59
CA GLY A 35 -10.00 -3.50 2.46
C GLY A 35 -9.17 -4.78 2.51
N THR A 36 -7.85 -4.65 2.66
CA THR A 36 -6.95 -5.78 2.82
C THR A 36 -7.34 -6.61 4.04
N ALA A 37 -7.51 -6.00 5.21
CA ALA A 37 -7.90 -6.71 6.42
C ALA A 37 -9.21 -7.51 6.25
N PHE A 38 -10.20 -6.95 5.55
CA PHE A 38 -11.49 -7.58 5.31
C PHE A 38 -11.41 -8.77 4.34
N PHE A 39 -10.75 -8.60 3.20
CA PHE A 39 -10.58 -9.67 2.22
C PHE A 39 -9.79 -10.85 2.82
N PHE A 40 -8.76 -10.55 3.61
CA PHE A 40 -7.92 -11.57 4.23
C PHE A 40 -8.61 -12.28 5.38
N ARG A 41 -9.34 -11.56 6.26
CA ARG A 41 -10.19 -12.20 7.28
C ARG A 41 -11.21 -13.16 6.67
N ARG A 42 -11.83 -12.80 5.54
CA ARG A 42 -12.76 -13.69 4.82
C ARG A 42 -12.08 -14.92 4.22
N LYS A 43 -10.88 -14.76 3.63
CA LYS A 43 -10.11 -15.89 3.10
C LYS A 43 -9.65 -16.84 4.22
N ILE A 44 -9.18 -16.32 5.36
CA ILE A 44 -8.80 -17.11 6.54
C ILE A 44 -9.98 -17.99 6.98
N LYS A 45 -11.18 -17.43 7.13
CA LYS A 45 -12.37 -18.18 7.56
C LYS A 45 -12.78 -19.30 6.59
N LYS A 46 -12.51 -19.17 5.29
CA LYS A 46 -12.88 -20.18 4.28
C LYS A 46 -11.82 -21.26 4.06
N THR A 47 -10.54 -20.96 4.24
CA THR A 47 -9.43 -21.85 3.84
C THR A 47 -8.47 -22.22 4.96
N GLY A 48 -8.66 -21.70 6.19
CA GLY A 48 -7.85 -22.01 7.37
C GLY A 48 -6.43 -21.42 7.34
N MET A 49 -5.90 -21.13 6.15
CA MET A 49 -4.62 -20.45 5.94
C MET A 49 -4.75 -19.54 4.72
N VAL A 50 -4.27 -18.31 4.84
CA VAL A 50 -4.00 -17.49 3.66
C VAL A 50 -2.81 -18.14 2.97
N LYS A 51 -3.07 -19.01 1.98
CA LYS A 51 -2.04 -19.27 0.97
C LYS A 51 -1.84 -17.94 0.23
N GLY A 52 -0.77 -17.23 0.57
CA GLY A 52 -0.29 -16.16 -0.29
C GLY A 52 0.06 -16.73 -1.67
N ILE A 53 0.22 -15.85 -2.64
CA ILE A 53 0.50 -16.28 -4.01
C ILE A 53 1.96 -16.73 -4.04
N ASP A 54 2.17 -18.02 -3.83
CA ASP A 54 3.47 -18.69 -3.91
C ASP A 54 3.72 -19.09 -5.36
N LEU A 55 4.56 -18.32 -6.05
CA LEU A 55 5.02 -18.67 -7.40
C LEU A 55 6.23 -19.62 -7.28
N PRO A 56 6.16 -20.85 -7.82
CA PRO A 56 7.31 -21.73 -7.86
C PRO A 56 8.34 -21.20 -8.87
N PHE A 57 9.59 -21.01 -8.43
CA PHE A 57 10.69 -20.57 -9.27
C PHE A 57 11.91 -21.50 -9.06
N GLY A 58 11.89 -22.65 -9.73
CA GLY A 58 12.89 -23.70 -9.58
C GLY A 58 13.02 -24.21 -8.14
N LYS A 59 14.22 -24.09 -7.56
CA LYS A 59 14.52 -24.46 -6.15
C LYS A 59 14.01 -23.43 -5.13
N ARG A 60 13.39 -22.34 -5.57
CA ARG A 60 12.90 -21.23 -4.74
C ARG A 60 11.38 -21.06 -4.91
N ARG A 61 10.74 -20.49 -3.92
CA ARG A 61 9.34 -20.03 -3.97
C ARG A 61 9.32 -18.53 -3.69
N ILE A 62 8.60 -17.80 -4.52
CA ILE A 62 8.42 -16.36 -4.36
C ILE A 62 7.03 -16.15 -3.76
N HIS A 63 6.99 -15.62 -2.54
CA HIS A 63 5.75 -15.23 -1.88
C HIS A 63 5.43 -13.79 -2.27
N LEU A 64 4.33 -13.58 -3.00
CA LEU A 64 3.88 -12.23 -3.30
C LEU A 64 3.15 -11.63 -2.10
N HIS A 65 3.87 -10.74 -1.44
CA HIS A 65 3.37 -9.89 -0.38
C HIS A 65 2.43 -8.80 -0.93
N HIS A 66 1.49 -8.34 -0.11
CA HIS A 66 0.50 -7.31 -0.48
C HIS A 66 1.16 -5.99 -0.81
N TRP A 67 2.29 -5.67 -0.18
CA TRP A 67 3.03 -4.46 -0.52
C TRP A 67 3.61 -4.51 -1.95
N ILE A 68 3.98 -5.69 -2.46
CA ILE A 68 4.42 -5.87 -3.85
C ILE A 68 3.25 -5.66 -4.81
N LEU A 69 2.07 -6.20 -4.47
CA LEU A 69 0.85 -5.96 -5.24
C LEU A 69 0.47 -4.47 -5.24
N GLY A 70 0.65 -3.79 -4.09
CA GLY A 70 0.49 -2.34 -3.98
C GLY A 70 1.46 -1.58 -4.88
N GLY A 71 2.73 -1.98 -4.91
CA GLY A 71 3.76 -1.43 -5.80
C GLY A 71 3.42 -1.61 -7.29
N LEU A 72 3.00 -2.81 -7.68
CA LEU A 72 2.57 -3.09 -9.06
C LEU A 72 1.33 -2.30 -9.45
N GLY A 73 0.37 -2.16 -8.53
CA GLY A 73 -0.82 -1.33 -8.73
C GLY A 73 -0.48 0.15 -8.93
N MET A 74 0.45 0.69 -8.12
CA MET A 74 0.96 2.04 -8.31
C MET A 74 1.64 2.22 -9.67
N PHE A 75 2.52 1.29 -10.05
CA PHE A 75 3.19 1.33 -11.35
C PHE A 75 2.20 1.30 -12.52
N PHE A 76 1.18 0.44 -12.43
CA PHE A 76 0.13 0.36 -13.43
C PHE A 76 -0.67 1.67 -13.53
N ILE A 77 -1.15 2.22 -12.40
CA ILE A 77 -1.89 3.49 -12.43
C ILE A 77 -1.02 4.62 -12.95
N PHE A 78 0.26 4.69 -12.57
CA PHE A 78 1.19 5.70 -13.07
C PHE A 78 1.37 5.64 -14.60
N PHE A 79 1.34 4.45 -15.20
CA PHE A 79 1.50 4.29 -16.64
C PHE A 79 0.24 4.68 -17.43
N PHE A 80 -0.95 4.44 -16.88
CA PHE A 80 -2.23 4.67 -17.58
C PHE A 80 -2.99 5.93 -17.12
N SER A 81 -2.54 6.59 -16.05
CA SER A 81 -3.25 7.72 -15.43
C SER A 81 -2.33 8.55 -14.53
N SER A 82 -2.85 9.65 -13.99
CA SER A 82 -2.15 10.45 -12.99
C SER A 82 -2.23 9.78 -11.62
N LEU A 83 -1.08 9.50 -11.01
CA LEU A 83 -0.99 8.93 -9.68
C LEU A 83 -1.36 9.99 -8.63
N SER A 84 -2.63 10.06 -8.26
CA SER A 84 -3.12 10.97 -7.23
C SER A 84 -2.71 10.53 -5.80
N PHE A 85 -2.75 11.45 -4.85
CA PHE A 85 -2.49 11.17 -3.43
C PHE A 85 -3.45 10.13 -2.84
N PHE A 86 -4.67 10.02 -3.40
CA PHE A 86 -5.60 8.97 -3.01
C PHE A 86 -5.06 7.59 -3.35
N TRP A 87 -4.55 7.39 -4.57
CA TRP A 87 -3.97 6.11 -4.99
C TRP A 87 -2.69 5.77 -4.22
N LEU A 88 -1.84 6.77 -3.97
CA LEU A 88 -0.68 6.60 -3.08
C LEU A 88 -1.10 6.14 -1.68
N GLY A 89 -2.15 6.76 -1.13
CA GLY A 89 -2.76 6.34 0.12
C GLY A 89 -3.25 4.90 0.04
N LEU A 90 -4.09 4.58 -0.94
CA LEU A 90 -4.71 3.26 -1.11
C LEU A 90 -3.68 2.14 -1.18
N PHE A 91 -2.70 2.25 -2.08
CA PHE A 91 -1.64 1.24 -2.20
C PHE A 91 -0.66 1.25 -1.02
N GLY A 92 -0.43 2.41 -0.41
CA GLY A 92 0.29 2.53 0.86
C GLY A 92 -0.42 1.80 2.00
N GLY A 93 -1.75 1.86 2.05
CA GLY A 93 -2.59 1.13 3.01
C GLY A 93 -2.46 -0.39 2.90
N LEU A 94 -2.36 -0.92 1.67
CA LEU A 94 -2.03 -2.32 1.43
C LEU A 94 -0.65 -2.69 2.00
N ALA A 95 0.35 -1.83 1.78
CA ALA A 95 1.70 -2.04 2.31
C ALA A 95 1.75 -1.94 3.84
N PHE A 96 1.03 -0.98 4.44
CA PHE A 96 0.90 -0.84 5.88
C PHE A 96 0.23 -2.07 6.50
N HIS A 97 -0.79 -2.64 5.86
CA HIS A 97 -1.39 -3.87 6.35
C HIS A 97 -0.35 -4.99 6.49
N ASP A 98 0.45 -5.25 5.47
CA ASP A 98 1.54 -6.24 5.55
C ASP A 98 2.57 -5.89 6.62
N LEU A 99 3.02 -4.63 6.66
CA LEU A 99 4.04 -4.19 7.61
C LEU A 99 3.61 -4.39 9.07
N TYR A 100 2.34 -4.14 9.37
CA TYR A 100 1.80 -4.24 10.73
C TYR A 100 1.29 -5.65 11.09
N THR A 101 0.92 -6.48 10.11
CA THR A 101 0.29 -7.78 10.38
C THR A 101 1.16 -8.99 10.05
N ASP A 102 2.11 -8.88 9.10
CA ASP A 102 3.00 -9.98 8.72
C ASP A 102 4.42 -9.77 9.28
N LYS A 103 4.84 -10.65 10.19
CA LYS A 103 6.21 -10.65 10.76
C LYS A 103 7.31 -10.95 9.72
N LYS A 104 6.95 -11.49 8.55
CA LYS A 104 7.86 -11.89 7.47
C LYS A 104 7.65 -11.05 6.20
N TRP A 105 7.08 -9.85 6.32
CA TRP A 105 6.84 -8.92 5.22
C TRP A 105 8.06 -8.66 4.33
N TYR A 106 9.28 -8.68 4.90
CA TYR A 106 10.55 -8.46 4.19
C TYR A 106 11.05 -9.70 3.43
N ARG A 107 10.54 -10.90 3.76
CA ARG A 107 11.04 -12.16 3.21
C ARG A 107 10.15 -12.58 2.05
N ILE A 108 10.63 -12.30 0.84
CA ILE A 108 9.95 -12.57 -0.43
C ILE A 108 10.30 -13.95 -0.98
N VAL A 109 11.54 -14.41 -0.76
CA VAL A 109 12.08 -15.64 -1.35
C VAL A 109 12.26 -16.71 -0.28
N TYR A 110 11.69 -17.88 -0.53
CA TYR A 110 11.77 -19.07 0.31
C TYR A 110 12.41 -20.23 -0.44
N LYS A 111 13.05 -21.16 0.28
CA LYS A 111 13.53 -22.41 -0.31
C LYS A 111 12.31 -23.30 -0.60
N ASN A 112 12.28 -23.95 -1.76
CA ASN A 112 11.20 -24.86 -2.11
C ASN A 112 11.36 -26.17 -1.32
N PRO A 113 10.42 -26.55 -0.41
CA PRO A 113 10.50 -27.82 0.30
C PRO A 113 10.41 -29.04 -0.63
N ALA A 114 9.93 -28.86 -1.87
CA ALA A 114 9.85 -29.93 -2.87
C ALA A 114 11.14 -30.10 -3.70
N SER A 115 12.15 -29.21 -3.59
CA SER A 115 13.45 -29.45 -4.20
C SER A 115 14.34 -30.22 -3.20
N LYS A 116 14.21 -31.55 -3.21
CA LYS A 116 15.29 -32.43 -2.76
C LYS A 116 16.39 -32.41 -3.82
#